data_AF-A0A7Y2FF27-F1
#
_entry.id   AF-A0A7Y2FF27-F1
#
_cell.length_a   1.000
_cell.length_b   1.000
_cell.length_c   1.000
_cell.angle_alpha   90.00
_cell.angle_beta   90.00
_cell.angle_gamma   90.00
#
_symmetry.space_group_name_H-M   'P 1'
#
loop_
_entity.id
_entity.type
_entity.pdbx_description
1 polymer ?
#
loop_
_entity_poly.entity_id
_entity_poly.type
_entity_poly.pdbx_seq_one_letter_code
_entity_poly.pdbx_strand_id
1 'polypeptide(L)'
;MLEQLQQHLHGINRSEAGYDIRQFLVTDPHLARILSGGNLLTHGGETLLLKEDENGLALSLYLDEAILERLGSNEPLEALKSGLLDELCKVIEGLSHFNYVAWRASRDHSITLLELEMQAEVDKFVSLMQLAQEERDVELSNALHGRLFDENRYHDHLTERQLERYRAANGFAARFCRILGPRLRNGSNRVLPELRRFYRMSLGDKVSHIHATA
;
A
#
# COMPACT_ATOMS: atom_id res chain seq x y z
N MET A 1 -12.62 2.35 10.59
CA MET A 1 -11.27 1.94 10.15
C MET A 1 -11.06 2.00 8.64
N LEU A 2 -11.63 1.10 7.81
CA LEU A 2 -11.31 1.05 6.37
C LEU A 2 -11.53 2.38 5.62
N GLU A 3 -12.67 3.02 5.85
CA GLU A 3 -12.97 4.35 5.29
C GLU A 3 -11.95 5.40 5.74
N GLN A 4 -11.58 5.41 7.03
CA GLN A 4 -10.57 6.34 7.56
C GLN A 4 -9.20 6.12 6.90
N LEU A 5 -8.77 4.87 6.74
CA LEU A 5 -7.52 4.53 6.06
C LEU A 5 -7.56 4.90 4.57
N GLN A 6 -8.70 4.66 3.90
CA GLN A 6 -8.86 5.06 2.50
C GLN A 6 -8.77 6.58 2.34
N GLN A 7 -9.45 7.34 3.21
CA GLN A 7 -9.38 8.81 3.22
C GLN A 7 -7.99 9.33 3.59
N HIS A 8 -7.28 8.66 4.49
CA HIS A 8 -5.90 8.97 4.84
C HIS A 8 -4.98 8.87 3.61
N LEU A 9 -5.05 7.75 2.88
CA LEU A 9 -4.30 7.56 1.63
C LEU A 9 -4.68 8.58 0.55
N HIS A 10 -5.97 8.91 0.42
CA HIS A 10 -6.41 9.99 -0.46
C HIS A 10 -5.84 11.35 -0.05
N GLY A 11 -5.75 11.65 1.24
CA GLY A 11 -5.15 12.89 1.75
C GLY A 11 -3.66 13.01 1.40
N ILE A 12 -2.92 11.90 1.52
CA ILE A 12 -1.51 11.80 1.13
C ILE A 12 -1.36 12.05 -0.37
N ASN A 13 -2.03 11.23 -1.19
CA ASN A 13 -1.75 11.13 -2.63
C ASN A 13 -2.58 12.08 -3.51
N ARG A 14 -3.67 12.63 -2.96
CA ARG A 14 -4.69 13.41 -3.67
C ARG A 14 -5.21 12.64 -4.88
N SER A 15 -5.73 11.45 -4.62
CA SER A 15 -6.05 10.42 -5.62
C SER A 15 -7.50 9.92 -5.57
N GLU A 16 -8.41 10.72 -5.02
CA GLU A 16 -9.84 10.37 -4.96
C GLU A 16 -10.40 10.05 -6.36
N ALA A 17 -10.90 8.82 -6.51
CA ALA A 17 -11.57 8.34 -7.72
C ALA A 17 -13.10 8.22 -7.55
N GLY A 18 -13.62 8.58 -6.37
CA GLY A 18 -15.07 8.56 -6.08
C GLY A 18 -15.64 7.19 -5.66
N TYR A 19 -14.78 6.22 -5.36
CA TYR A 19 -15.19 4.87 -4.96
C TYR A 19 -15.00 4.64 -3.45
N ASP A 20 -16.03 4.12 -2.80
CA ASP A 20 -15.98 3.63 -1.43
C ASP A 20 -15.53 2.18 -1.41
N ILE A 21 -14.39 1.88 -0.77
CA ILE A 21 -13.83 0.53 -0.74
C ILE A 21 -14.83 -0.52 -0.21
N ARG A 22 -15.74 -0.15 0.67
CA ARG A 22 -16.73 -1.07 1.27
C ARG A 22 -17.65 -1.71 0.22
N GLN A 23 -17.83 -1.04 -0.92
CA GLN A 23 -18.64 -1.55 -2.03
C GLN A 23 -17.90 -2.58 -2.90
N PHE A 24 -16.59 -2.71 -2.71
CA PHE A 24 -15.70 -3.58 -3.48
C PHE A 24 -15.03 -4.66 -2.62
N LEU A 25 -15.37 -4.72 -1.33
CA LEU A 25 -14.74 -5.59 -0.36
C LEU A 25 -15.26 -7.03 -0.47
N VAL A 26 -14.34 -7.98 -0.49
CA VAL A 26 -14.61 -9.41 -0.35
C VAL A 26 -13.87 -9.92 0.88
N THR A 27 -14.58 -10.52 1.83
CA THR A 27 -13.96 -11.09 3.04
C THR A 27 -14.00 -12.62 3.06
N ASP A 28 -14.87 -13.23 2.26
CA ASP A 28 -14.95 -14.69 2.13
C ASP A 28 -13.81 -15.21 1.22
N PRO A 29 -12.87 -16.01 1.75
CA PRO A 29 -11.77 -16.59 0.97
C PRO A 29 -12.24 -17.54 -0.13
N HIS A 30 -13.41 -18.18 0.03
CA HIS A 30 -13.99 -19.05 -0.99
C HIS A 30 -14.45 -18.22 -2.20
N LEU A 31 -15.19 -17.14 -1.95
CA LEU A 31 -15.61 -16.21 -3.00
C LEU A 31 -14.40 -15.58 -3.70
N ALA A 32 -13.40 -15.13 -2.94
CA ALA A 32 -12.17 -14.56 -3.51
C ALA A 32 -11.45 -15.56 -4.42
N ARG A 33 -11.42 -16.85 -4.07
CA ARG A 33 -10.82 -17.91 -4.91
C ARG A 33 -11.61 -18.15 -6.20
N ILE A 34 -12.94 -18.08 -6.15
CA ILE A 34 -13.77 -18.19 -7.36
C ILE A 34 -13.50 -17.01 -8.28
N LEU A 35 -13.51 -15.79 -7.75
CA LEU A 35 -13.27 -14.56 -8.50
C LEU A 35 -11.86 -14.50 -9.12
N SER A 36 -10.85 -15.08 -8.46
CA SER A 36 -9.48 -15.15 -8.99
C SER A 36 -9.24 -16.30 -9.99
N GLY A 37 -10.29 -17.07 -10.35
CA GLY A 37 -10.15 -18.24 -11.22
C GLY A 37 -9.29 -19.35 -10.62
N GLY A 38 -9.24 -19.45 -9.29
CA GLY A 38 -8.47 -20.47 -8.56
C GLY A 38 -7.02 -20.07 -8.22
N ASN A 39 -6.54 -18.91 -8.68
CA ASN A 39 -5.16 -18.47 -8.52
C ASN A 39 -4.91 -17.60 -7.27
N LEU A 40 -5.84 -17.60 -6.30
CA LEU A 40 -5.69 -16.78 -5.09
C LEU A 40 -4.47 -17.27 -4.30
N LEU A 41 -3.52 -16.35 -4.04
CA LEU A 41 -2.47 -16.57 -3.07
C LEU A 41 -3.09 -16.49 -1.67
N THR A 42 -3.65 -17.59 -1.19
CA THR A 42 -4.42 -17.70 0.05
C THR A 42 -3.65 -17.35 1.33
N HIS A 43 -2.35 -17.05 1.22
CA HIS A 43 -1.45 -16.82 2.36
C HIS A 43 -1.14 -15.34 2.62
N GLY A 44 -1.55 -14.42 1.73
CA GLY A 44 -1.21 -12.99 1.84
C GLY A 44 -2.12 -12.18 2.78
N GLY A 45 -3.34 -12.66 3.04
CA GLY A 45 -4.34 -11.93 3.85
C GLY A 45 -4.97 -10.70 3.14
N GLU A 46 -4.45 -10.33 1.98
CA GLU A 46 -4.97 -9.31 1.07
C GLU A 46 -4.78 -9.80 -0.37
N THR A 47 -5.70 -9.45 -1.28
CA THR A 47 -5.47 -9.55 -2.73
C THR A 47 -6.41 -8.60 -3.48
N LEU A 48 -5.85 -7.75 -4.35
CA LEU A 48 -6.63 -7.03 -5.34
C LEU A 48 -6.97 -7.92 -6.54
N LEU A 49 -8.26 -8.07 -6.83
CA LEU A 49 -8.80 -8.86 -7.93
C LEU A 49 -9.25 -7.93 -9.06
N LEU A 50 -8.80 -8.22 -10.27
CA LEU A 50 -9.10 -7.42 -11.45
C LEU A 50 -9.61 -8.31 -12.58
N LYS A 51 -10.61 -7.83 -13.31
CA LYS A 51 -11.04 -8.41 -14.58
C LYS A 51 -11.37 -7.29 -15.55
N GLU A 52 -10.70 -7.27 -16.68
CA GLU A 52 -10.96 -6.32 -17.76
C GLU A 52 -11.67 -7.03 -18.91
N ASP A 53 -12.74 -6.42 -19.42
CA ASP A 53 -13.43 -6.84 -20.64
C ASP A 53 -13.93 -5.62 -21.45
N GLU A 54 -14.74 -5.85 -22.48
CA GLU A 54 -15.29 -4.80 -23.35
C GLU A 54 -16.12 -3.74 -22.62
N ASN A 55 -16.63 -4.05 -21.42
CA ASN A 55 -17.41 -3.13 -20.58
C ASN A 55 -16.55 -2.34 -19.59
N GLY A 56 -15.24 -2.61 -19.55
CA GLY A 56 -14.27 -1.92 -18.70
C GLY A 56 -13.64 -2.83 -17.63
N LEU A 57 -13.21 -2.21 -16.54
CA LEU A 57 -12.48 -2.86 -15.46
C LEU A 57 -13.38 -3.15 -14.25
N ALA A 58 -13.60 -4.43 -13.96
CA ALA A 58 -14.13 -4.88 -12.69
C ALA A 58 -13.00 -5.02 -11.66
N LEU A 59 -13.27 -4.53 -10.44
CA LEU A 59 -12.32 -4.48 -9.34
C LEU A 59 -12.96 -5.09 -8.08
N SER A 60 -12.18 -5.80 -7.27
CA SER A 60 -12.59 -6.21 -5.92
C SER A 60 -11.36 -6.33 -5.03
N LEU A 61 -11.47 -5.95 -3.77
CA LEU A 61 -10.38 -6.10 -2.81
C LEU A 61 -10.75 -7.24 -1.84
N TYR A 62 -9.98 -8.33 -1.88
CA TYR A 62 -10.03 -9.33 -0.84
C TYR A 62 -9.22 -8.88 0.38
N LEU A 63 -9.83 -8.88 1.56
CA LEU A 63 -9.15 -8.75 2.85
C LEU A 63 -9.66 -9.84 3.78
N ASP A 64 -8.74 -10.56 4.41
CA ASP A 64 -9.08 -11.62 5.34
C ASP A 64 -9.91 -11.07 6.51
N GLU A 65 -11.09 -11.66 6.74
CA GLU A 65 -12.01 -11.22 7.78
C GLU A 65 -11.35 -11.18 9.16
N ALA A 66 -10.48 -12.15 9.47
CA ALA A 66 -9.86 -12.25 10.77
C ALA A 66 -8.83 -11.13 10.99
N ILE A 67 -8.20 -10.61 9.92
CA ILE A 67 -7.36 -9.40 9.99
C ILE A 67 -8.22 -8.19 10.34
N LEU A 68 -9.38 -8.03 9.69
CA LEU A 68 -10.28 -6.90 9.92
C LEU A 68 -10.86 -6.92 11.34
N GLU A 69 -11.24 -8.09 11.87
CA GLU A 69 -11.75 -8.26 13.23
C GLU A 69 -10.69 -7.91 14.29
N ARG A 70 -9.45 -8.40 14.12
CA ARG A 70 -8.35 -8.14 15.06
C ARG A 70 -7.97 -6.67 15.09
N LEU A 71 -7.86 -6.03 13.93
CA LEU A 71 -7.62 -4.59 13.84
C LEU A 71 -8.81 -3.81 14.40
N GLY A 72 -10.04 -4.15 14.04
CA GLY A 72 -11.26 -3.48 14.52
C GLY A 72 -11.39 -3.51 16.05
N SER A 73 -10.94 -4.58 16.70
CA SER A 73 -10.99 -4.75 18.16
C SER A 73 -9.86 -4.04 18.92
N ASN A 74 -8.87 -3.46 18.23
CA ASN A 74 -7.66 -2.91 18.85
C ASN A 74 -7.34 -1.46 18.46
N GLU A 75 -8.22 -0.79 17.70
CA GLU A 75 -8.11 0.64 17.33
C GLU A 75 -6.67 1.03 16.87
N PRO A 76 -6.12 0.37 15.82
CA PRO A 76 -4.72 0.49 15.42
C PRO A 76 -4.33 1.88 14.93
N LEU A 77 -5.30 2.75 14.67
CA LEU A 77 -5.10 4.15 14.28
C LEU A 77 -4.95 5.08 15.50
N GLU A 78 -5.23 4.59 16.71
CA GLU A 78 -5.06 5.32 17.97
C GLU A 78 -3.88 4.76 18.76
N ALA A 79 -3.65 3.44 18.74
CA ALA A 79 -2.50 2.85 19.43
C ALA A 79 -2.00 1.61 18.70
N LEU A 80 -0.99 1.79 17.84
CA LEU A 80 -0.43 0.68 17.09
C LEU A 80 0.41 -0.24 17.99
N LYS A 81 -0.19 -1.36 18.40
CA LYS A 81 0.54 -2.44 19.07
C LYS A 81 1.51 -3.08 18.08
N SER A 82 2.71 -3.42 18.54
CA SER A 82 3.77 -4.04 17.70
C SER A 82 3.30 -5.30 16.95
N GLY A 83 2.39 -6.09 17.54
CA GLY A 83 1.83 -7.28 16.92
C GLY A 83 0.81 -7.05 15.80
N LEU A 84 0.33 -5.81 15.61
CA LEU A 84 -0.67 -5.46 14.58
C LEU A 84 -0.08 -4.75 13.37
N LEU A 85 1.23 -4.45 13.39
CA LEU A 85 1.91 -3.74 12.31
C LEU A 85 1.78 -4.47 10.97
N ASP A 86 2.02 -5.78 10.93
CA ASP A 86 1.92 -6.60 9.72
C ASP A 86 0.49 -6.60 9.15
N GLU A 87 -0.50 -6.70 10.03
CA GLU A 87 -1.92 -6.69 9.67
C GLU A 87 -2.37 -5.34 9.11
N LEU A 88 -1.95 -4.26 9.76
CA LEU A 88 -2.21 -2.91 9.28
C LEU A 88 -1.52 -2.66 7.93
N CYS A 89 -0.27 -3.13 7.75
CA CYS A 89 0.44 -3.07 6.48
C CYS A 89 -0.34 -3.74 5.35
N LYS A 90 -0.89 -4.94 5.57
CA LYS A 90 -1.72 -5.65 4.57
C LYS A 90 -2.94 -4.86 4.16
N VAL A 91 -3.65 -4.26 5.13
CA VAL A 91 -4.82 -3.42 4.84
C VAL A 91 -4.42 -2.16 4.06
N ILE A 92 -3.34 -1.48 4.47
CA ILE A 92 -2.85 -0.29 3.76
C ILE A 92 -2.42 -0.64 2.33
N GLU A 93 -1.73 -1.77 2.14
CA GLU A 93 -1.31 -2.28 0.83
C GLU A 93 -2.50 -2.50 -0.10
N GLY A 94 -3.53 -3.22 0.35
CA GLY A 94 -4.72 -3.45 -0.46
C GLY A 94 -5.49 -2.18 -0.80
N LEU A 95 -5.61 -1.25 0.15
CA LEU A 95 -6.22 0.06 -0.10
C LEU A 95 -5.38 0.91 -1.06
N SER A 96 -4.05 0.88 -0.93
CA SER A 96 -3.13 1.54 -1.85
C SER A 96 -3.30 0.99 -3.26
N HIS A 97 -3.30 -0.34 -3.42
CA HIS A 97 -3.51 -1.01 -4.69
C HIS A 97 -4.85 -0.62 -5.32
N PHE A 98 -5.95 -0.75 -4.56
CA PHE A 98 -7.29 -0.38 -5.02
C PHE A 98 -7.36 1.07 -5.48
N ASN A 99 -6.92 2.01 -4.64
CA ASN A 99 -6.97 3.44 -4.93
C ASN A 99 -6.09 3.78 -6.15
N TYR A 100 -4.90 3.18 -6.27
CA TYR A 100 -3.99 3.40 -7.40
C TYR A 100 -4.59 2.93 -8.71
N VAL A 101 -5.13 1.71 -8.74
CA VAL A 101 -5.77 1.15 -9.92
C VAL A 101 -6.98 1.98 -10.33
N ALA A 102 -7.89 2.29 -9.40
CA ALA A 102 -9.06 3.12 -9.70
C ALA A 102 -8.68 4.51 -10.21
N TRP A 103 -7.65 5.14 -9.62
CA TRP A 103 -7.18 6.46 -10.04
C TRP A 103 -6.54 6.47 -11.43
N ARG A 104 -5.76 5.43 -11.77
CA ARG A 104 -5.13 5.29 -13.10
C ARG A 104 -6.13 4.89 -14.18
N ALA A 105 -7.02 3.94 -13.87
CA ALA A 105 -8.07 3.49 -14.79
C ALA A 105 -9.04 4.61 -15.15
N SER A 106 -9.43 5.46 -14.19
CA SER A 106 -10.27 6.65 -14.46
C SER A 106 -9.60 7.73 -15.32
N ARG A 107 -8.34 7.51 -15.73
CA ARG A 107 -7.55 8.40 -16.60
C ARG A 107 -7.01 7.68 -17.83
N ASP A 108 -7.50 6.48 -18.12
CA ASP A 108 -7.06 5.65 -19.25
C ASP A 108 -5.54 5.38 -19.26
N HIS A 109 -4.93 5.30 -18.07
CA HIS A 109 -3.51 5.02 -17.92
C HIS A 109 -3.27 3.56 -17.52
N SER A 110 -2.35 2.89 -18.22
CA SER A 110 -1.87 1.56 -17.86
C SER A 110 -1.03 1.59 -16.58
N ILE A 111 -0.91 0.43 -15.93
CA ILE A 111 -0.15 0.26 -14.69
C ILE A 111 0.67 -1.02 -14.81
N THR A 112 1.89 -0.98 -14.29
CA THR A 112 2.71 -2.20 -14.14
C THR A 112 2.59 -2.72 -12.71
N LEU A 113 2.69 -4.04 -12.51
CA LEU A 113 2.72 -4.60 -11.16
C LEU A 113 3.89 -4.03 -10.34
N LEU A 114 5.06 -3.80 -10.95
CA LEU A 114 6.19 -3.20 -10.22
C LEU A 114 5.88 -1.79 -9.70
N GLU A 115 5.20 -0.98 -10.51
CA GLU A 115 4.76 0.36 -10.11
C GLU A 115 3.74 0.31 -8.97
N LEU A 116 2.81 -0.65 -9.04
CA LEU A 116 1.77 -0.87 -8.03
C LEU A 116 2.38 -1.22 -6.67
N GLU A 117 3.24 -2.24 -6.64
CA GLU A 117 3.93 -2.69 -5.41
C GLU A 117 4.83 -1.60 -4.83
N MET A 118 5.56 -0.86 -5.69
CA MET A 118 6.41 0.24 -5.24
C MET A 118 5.58 1.35 -4.58
N GLN A 119 4.41 1.67 -5.12
CA GLN A 119 3.55 2.69 -4.52
C GLN A 119 2.98 2.22 -3.18
N ALA A 120 2.58 0.96 -3.06
CA ALA A 120 2.09 0.40 -1.80
C ALA A 120 3.15 0.44 -0.69
N GLU A 121 4.41 0.14 -1.01
CA GLU A 121 5.53 0.27 -0.06
C GLU A 121 5.74 1.70 0.44
N VAL A 122 5.62 2.69 -0.46
CA VAL A 122 5.70 4.11 -0.09
C VAL A 122 4.51 4.52 0.78
N ASP A 123 3.31 4.10 0.41
CA ASP A 123 2.08 4.41 1.15
C ASP A 123 2.08 3.78 2.55
N LYS A 124 2.54 2.53 2.71
CA LYS A 124 2.76 1.88 4.02
C LYS A 124 3.69 2.71 4.89
N PHE A 125 4.87 3.06 4.39
CA PHE A 125 5.86 3.82 5.15
C PHE A 125 5.32 5.20 5.58
N VAL A 126 4.74 5.96 4.64
CA VAL A 126 4.26 7.31 4.94
C VAL A 126 3.11 7.28 5.95
N SER A 127 2.15 6.35 5.78
CA SER A 127 1.00 6.24 6.66
C SER A 127 1.43 5.89 8.09
N LEU A 128 2.32 4.90 8.23
CA LEU A 128 2.85 4.50 9.53
C LEU A 128 3.72 5.58 10.18
N MET A 129 4.46 6.35 9.38
CA MET A 129 5.22 7.50 9.88
C MET A 129 4.31 8.61 10.41
N GLN A 130 3.18 8.88 9.74
CA GLN A 130 2.20 9.87 10.20
C GLN A 130 1.51 9.40 11.48
N LEU A 131 1.10 8.14 11.54
CA LEU A 131 0.55 7.54 12.76
C LEU A 131 1.53 7.60 13.94
N ALA A 132 2.80 7.24 13.73
CA ALA A 132 3.83 7.33 14.77
C ALA A 132 4.07 8.79 15.22
N GLN A 133 3.91 9.77 14.33
CA GLN A 133 4.05 11.19 14.70
C GLN A 133 2.84 11.69 15.50
N GLU A 134 1.63 11.29 15.13
CA GLU A 134 0.39 11.61 15.84
C GLU A 134 0.44 11.09 17.28
N GLU A 135 0.91 9.84 17.45
CA GLU A 135 1.11 9.20 18.76
C GLU A 135 2.39 9.62 19.49
N ARG A 136 3.22 10.47 18.86
CA ARG A 136 4.55 10.88 19.38
C ARG A 136 5.45 9.68 19.70
N ASP A 137 5.29 8.57 19.00
CA ASP A 137 6.11 7.37 19.10
C ASP A 137 7.41 7.52 18.29
N VAL A 138 8.42 8.09 18.95
CA VAL A 138 9.75 8.32 18.38
C VAL A 138 10.48 6.99 18.10
N GLU A 139 10.23 5.95 18.91
CA GLU A 139 10.88 4.65 18.73
C GLU A 139 10.41 4.01 17.42
N LEU A 140 9.09 3.93 17.22
CA LEU A 140 8.49 3.44 15.99
C LEU A 140 8.96 4.28 14.79
N SER A 141 8.86 5.61 14.88
CA SER A 141 9.27 6.52 13.79
C SER A 141 10.73 6.35 13.35
N ASN A 142 11.62 5.98 14.28
CA ASN A 142 13.03 5.71 13.95
C ASN A 142 13.24 4.29 13.40
N ALA A 143 12.46 3.31 13.87
CA ALA A 143 12.60 1.91 13.48
C ALA A 143 11.86 1.55 12.18
N LEU A 144 10.87 2.35 11.75
CA LEU A 144 9.96 2.01 10.64
C LEU A 144 10.67 1.69 9.32
N HIS A 145 11.74 2.43 8.98
CA HIS A 145 12.49 2.18 7.75
C HIS A 145 13.09 0.77 7.76
N GLY A 146 13.82 0.41 8.83
CA GLY A 146 14.41 -0.93 8.96
C GLY A 146 13.35 -2.04 9.02
N ARG A 147 12.27 -1.83 9.78
CA ARG A 147 11.18 -2.82 9.90
C ARG A 147 10.49 -3.13 8.57
N LEU A 148 10.24 -2.13 7.73
CA LEU A 148 9.53 -2.33 6.47
C LEU A 148 10.45 -2.77 5.32
N PHE A 149 11.70 -2.33 5.30
CA PHE A 149 12.58 -2.51 4.15
C PHE A 149 13.73 -3.48 4.37
N ASP A 150 14.20 -3.67 5.61
CA ASP A 150 15.36 -4.53 5.90
C ASP A 150 14.95 -5.86 6.57
N GLU A 151 13.86 -5.86 7.34
CA GLU A 151 13.36 -7.03 8.09
C GLU A 151 12.24 -7.79 7.37
N ASN A 152 11.92 -7.42 6.13
CA ASN A 152 10.82 -8.01 5.39
C ASN A 152 11.05 -9.49 5.03
N ARG A 153 9.96 -10.26 5.01
CA ARG A 153 9.99 -11.68 4.65
C ARG A 153 9.06 -11.92 3.48
N TYR A 154 9.59 -12.56 2.45
CA TYR A 154 8.82 -12.98 1.30
C TYR A 154 8.27 -14.38 1.51
N HIS A 155 7.10 -14.68 0.95
CA HIS A 155 6.54 -16.01 1.02
C HIS A 155 7.35 -17.03 0.19
N ASP A 156 7.53 -18.24 0.73
CA ASP A 156 8.33 -19.30 0.09
C ASP A 156 7.74 -19.83 -1.23
N HIS A 157 6.46 -19.59 -1.48
CA HIS A 157 5.74 -20.08 -2.67
C HIS A 157 5.76 -19.09 -3.84
N LEU A 158 6.48 -17.97 -3.72
CA LEU A 158 6.63 -17.02 -4.82
C LEU A 158 7.51 -17.61 -5.93
N THR A 159 7.07 -17.43 -7.17
CA THR A 159 7.93 -17.66 -8.34
C THR A 159 9.12 -16.70 -8.31
N GLU A 160 10.22 -17.07 -8.97
CA GLU A 160 11.41 -16.22 -9.09
C GLU A 160 11.08 -14.81 -9.62
N ARG A 161 10.25 -14.73 -10.67
CA ARG A 161 9.79 -13.46 -11.24
C ARG A 161 8.97 -12.62 -10.27
N GLN A 162 8.11 -13.24 -9.44
CA GLN A 162 7.37 -12.51 -8.41
C GLN A 162 8.34 -11.98 -7.34
N LEU A 163 9.26 -12.83 -6.88
CA LEU A 163 10.25 -12.46 -5.87
C LEU A 163 11.15 -11.31 -6.34
N GLU A 164 11.64 -11.35 -7.58
CA GLU A 164 12.39 -10.25 -8.20
C GLU A 164 11.60 -8.95 -8.22
N ARG A 165 10.31 -9.00 -8.58
CA ARG A 165 9.43 -7.83 -8.59
C ARG A 165 9.27 -7.24 -7.19
N TYR A 166 8.97 -8.07 -6.18
CA TYR A 166 8.81 -7.60 -4.80
C TYR A 166 10.11 -7.00 -4.26
N ARG A 167 11.25 -7.64 -4.52
CA ARG A 167 12.58 -7.10 -4.15
C ARG A 167 12.88 -5.77 -4.83
N ALA A 168 12.56 -5.64 -6.12
CA ALA A 168 12.75 -4.39 -6.84
C ALA A 168 11.85 -3.28 -6.29
N ALA A 169 10.56 -3.55 -6.09
CA ALA A 169 9.61 -2.62 -5.50
C ALA A 169 10.07 -2.12 -4.13
N ASN A 170 10.39 -3.06 -3.24
CA ASN A 170 10.89 -2.78 -1.91
C ASN A 170 12.20 -1.97 -1.96
N GLY A 171 13.16 -2.36 -2.79
CA GLY A 171 14.44 -1.66 -2.93
C GLY A 171 14.32 -0.22 -3.44
N PHE A 172 13.43 0.06 -4.40
CA PHE A 172 13.15 1.41 -4.87
C PHE A 172 12.44 2.25 -3.80
N ALA A 173 11.39 1.70 -3.20
CA ALA A 173 10.65 2.38 -2.13
C ALA A 173 11.54 2.67 -0.92
N ALA A 174 12.41 1.73 -0.53
CA ALA A 174 13.36 1.88 0.56
C ALA A 174 14.28 3.08 0.35
N ARG A 175 14.82 3.27 -0.87
CA ARG A 175 15.68 4.42 -1.21
C ARG A 175 14.90 5.73 -1.11
N PHE A 176 13.70 5.78 -1.67
CA PHE A 176 12.87 6.98 -1.62
C PHE A 176 12.49 7.34 -0.18
N CYS A 177 12.00 6.36 0.59
CA CYS A 177 11.58 6.53 1.97
C CYS A 177 12.73 6.88 2.92
N ARG A 178 13.98 6.46 2.62
CA ARG A 178 15.19 6.90 3.34
C ARG A 178 15.35 8.42 3.30
N ILE A 179 15.10 9.03 2.14
CA ILE A 179 15.21 10.47 1.90
C ILE A 179 14.03 11.21 2.55
N LEU A 180 12.83 10.64 2.45
CA LEU A 180 11.62 11.23 3.02
C LEU A 180 11.57 11.18 4.56
N GLY A 181 12.08 10.11 5.17
CA GLY A 181 11.95 9.84 6.61
C GLY A 181 12.33 11.02 7.52
N PRO A 182 13.55 11.59 7.40
CA PRO A 182 13.94 12.76 8.19
C PRO A 182 13.03 13.99 7.96
N ARG A 183 12.58 14.20 6.72
CA ARG A 183 11.72 15.33 6.36
C ARG A 183 10.31 15.17 6.91
N LEU A 184 9.78 13.94 6.93
CA LEU A 184 8.53 13.59 7.58
C LEU A 184 8.61 13.87 9.09
N ARG A 185 9.67 13.36 9.76
CA ARG A 185 9.86 13.57 11.20
C ARG A 185 9.93 15.04 11.61
N ASN A 186 10.51 15.86 10.74
CA ASN A 186 10.68 17.30 10.96
C ASN A 186 9.44 18.11 10.51
N GLY A 187 8.33 17.47 10.13
CA GLY A 187 7.09 18.16 9.72
C GLY A 187 7.24 18.99 8.45
N SER A 188 8.12 18.59 7.52
CA SER A 188 8.38 19.38 6.31
C SER A 188 7.14 19.45 5.40
N ASN A 189 6.64 20.66 5.17
CA ASN A 189 5.52 20.93 4.26
C ASN A 189 5.80 20.58 2.78
N ARG A 190 7.06 20.25 2.42
CA ARG A 190 7.46 19.87 1.07
C ARG A 190 7.25 18.39 0.76
N VAL A 191 7.01 17.54 1.76
CA VAL A 191 6.88 16.10 1.54
C VAL A 191 5.58 15.74 0.81
N LEU A 192 4.43 16.28 1.24
CA LEU A 192 3.15 15.98 0.58
C LEU A 192 3.12 16.40 -0.91
N PRO A 193 3.58 17.60 -1.31
CA PRO A 193 3.70 17.95 -2.74
C PRO A 193 4.58 16.98 -3.54
N GLU A 194 5.66 16.49 -2.94
CA GLU A 194 6.56 15.53 -3.58
C GLU A 194 5.92 14.16 -3.73
N LEU A 195 5.27 13.63 -2.68
CA LEU A 195 4.51 12.38 -2.73
C LEU A 195 3.42 12.43 -3.80
N ARG A 196 2.67 13.53 -3.88
CA ARG A 196 1.62 13.73 -4.89
C ARG A 196 2.19 13.77 -6.31
N ARG A 197 3.38 14.33 -6.51
CA ARG A 197 4.06 14.31 -7.80
C ARG A 197 4.53 12.90 -8.13
N PHE A 198 5.18 12.23 -7.17
CA PHE A 198 5.66 10.86 -7.30
C PHE A 198 4.53 9.88 -7.62
N TYR A 199 3.36 10.02 -7.01
CA TYR A 199 2.17 9.21 -7.29
C TYR A 199 1.70 9.27 -8.75
N ARG A 200 1.93 10.40 -9.42
CA ARG A 200 1.48 10.65 -10.80
C ARG A 200 2.51 10.27 -11.86
N MET A 201 3.74 9.97 -11.43
CA MET A 201 4.84 9.58 -12.32
C MET A 201 4.59 8.20 -12.93
N SER A 202 5.07 7.99 -14.16
CA SER A 202 5.22 6.64 -14.70
C SER A 202 6.27 5.86 -13.91
N LEU A 203 6.34 4.54 -14.08
CA LEU A 203 7.41 3.73 -13.47
C LEU A 203 8.81 4.28 -13.80
N GLY A 204 9.05 4.64 -15.07
CA GLY A 204 10.33 5.19 -15.51
C GLY A 204 10.67 6.49 -14.78
N ASP A 205 9.72 7.41 -14.72
CA ASP A 205 9.89 8.69 -14.04
C ASP A 205 10.09 8.53 -12.52
N LYS A 206 9.39 7.58 -11.88
CA LYS A 206 9.61 7.25 -10.45
C LYS A 206 11.05 6.79 -10.23
N VAL A 207 11.55 5.86 -11.05
CA VAL A 207 12.93 5.35 -10.97
C VAL A 207 13.93 6.47 -11.19
N SER A 208 13.75 7.30 -12.22
CA SER A 208 14.60 8.47 -12.47
C SER A 208 14.59 9.48 -11.32
N HIS A 209 13.42 9.76 -10.74
CA HIS A 209 13.28 10.65 -9.56
C HIS A 209 14.05 10.11 -8.36
N ILE A 210 13.93 8.82 -8.07
CA ILE A 210 14.66 8.17 -6.97
C ILE A 210 16.17 8.27 -7.18
N HIS A 211 16.66 8.01 -8.40
CA HIS A 211 18.09 8.13 -8.70
C HIS A 211 18.61 9.56 -8.65
N ALA A 212 17.80 10.56 -8.99
CA ALA A 212 18.20 11.96 -8.94
C ALA A 212 18.22 12.55 -7.51
N THR A 213 17.55 11.89 -6.56
CA THR A 213 17.38 12.35 -5.17
C THR A 213 18.22 11.57 -4.16
N ALA A 214 18.75 10.41 -4.55
CA ALA A 214 19.63 9.54 -3.76
C ALA A 214 21.10 9.90 -3.92
#